data_AF-B5RTR9-F1
#
_entry.id   AF-B5RTR9-F1
#
_cell.length_a   1.000
_cell.length_b   1.000
_cell.length_c   1.000
_cell.angle_alpha   90.00
_cell.angle_beta   90.00
_cell.angle_gamma   90.00
#
_symmetry.space_group_name_H-M   'P 1'
#
loop_
_entity.id
_entity.type
_entity.pdbx_description
1 polymer ?
#
loop_
_entity_poly.entity_id
_entity_poly.type
_entity_poly.pdbx_seq_one_letter_code
_entity_poly.pdbx_strand_id
1 'polypeptide(L)'
;MLTEEVINGSKAHDLPKEIVENEIATLLKGIEIKEEFNPHQPFDPEKHILYKENDFEKVRIHKLKELGIDKTHVPSISDVAVTDPFPLFTEDACNIMKWEAFQTKNVEKYGKIPIMSKGTTSTDFQVCGYTKNSPFTVAAWKHPKTQEIVNKFAGVRLKIMFDYEIAHINASLISSKYGSGHRETNENGANPEEDSKAVFDWHYDSNSFSAVLMLSTNDKMEGGKTGLKTGSEDVVYVDGPRIGYVTIIQGRVVKHIATKPKTNDERISSIVGYVPESLDVPDTTVLTTFRPSVSPRSLHNEYYPQWMEYRFKRIEDRLARKRKELIRNSEHGKIFEQLEVVEFCEDISNYLSKSWNEFESVVDNEIFPPKIFSTPYNEL
;
A
#
# COMPACT_ATOMS: atom_id res chain seq x y z
N MET A 1 -9.42 19.45 -2.11
CA MET A 1 -9.46 20.86 -1.67
C MET A 1 -8.88 20.96 -0.28
N LEU A 2 -8.15 22.03 0.01
CA LEU A 2 -7.57 22.24 1.34
C LEU A 2 -8.64 22.85 2.23
N THR A 3 -9.30 22.01 3.02
CA THR A 3 -10.37 22.43 3.92
C THR A 3 -9.87 22.45 5.36
N GLU A 4 -10.57 23.19 6.24
CA GLU A 4 -10.31 23.13 7.69
C GLU A 4 -10.40 21.69 8.20
N GLU A 5 -11.33 20.91 7.65
CA GLU A 5 -11.48 19.48 7.97
C GLU A 5 -10.21 18.67 7.66
N VAL A 6 -9.63 18.85 6.48
CA VAL A 6 -8.38 18.16 6.09
C VAL A 6 -7.20 18.62 6.96
N ILE A 7 -7.08 19.92 7.21
CA ILE A 7 -6.03 20.50 8.05
C ILE A 7 -6.10 19.95 9.49
N ASN A 8 -7.33 19.79 10.01
CA ASN A 8 -7.59 19.33 11.37
C ASN A 8 -7.66 17.79 11.51
N GLY A 9 -7.19 17.05 10.50
CA GLY A 9 -6.99 15.61 10.57
C GLY A 9 -8.23 14.78 10.29
N SER A 10 -9.19 15.31 9.52
CA SER A 10 -10.32 14.56 8.97
C SER A 10 -11.18 13.87 10.05
N LYS A 11 -11.50 14.61 11.12
CA LYS A 11 -12.24 14.16 12.31
C LYS A 11 -13.65 13.65 12.02
N ALA A 12 -14.30 14.15 10.97
CA ALA A 12 -15.59 13.65 10.51
C ALA A 12 -15.55 12.18 10.06
N HIS A 13 -14.34 11.64 9.84
CA HIS A 13 -14.11 10.25 9.44
C HIS A 13 -13.54 9.39 10.56
N ASP A 14 -13.46 9.87 11.80
CA ASP A 14 -13.05 9.07 12.96
C ASP A 14 -14.00 7.86 13.14
N LEU A 15 -13.47 6.75 13.67
CA LEU A 15 -14.30 5.58 13.95
C LEU A 15 -15.33 5.90 15.04
N PRO A 16 -16.55 5.34 14.95
CA PRO A 16 -17.49 5.35 16.08
C PRO A 16 -16.88 4.67 17.30
N LYS A 17 -17.12 5.23 18.49
CA LYS A 17 -16.58 4.68 19.75
C LYS A 17 -17.04 3.25 19.99
N GLU A 18 -18.26 2.92 19.58
CA GLU A 18 -18.85 1.60 19.74
C GLU A 18 -18.03 0.53 19.00
N ILE A 19 -17.41 0.86 17.86
CA ILE A 19 -16.55 -0.08 17.11
C ILE A 19 -15.25 -0.36 17.87
N VAL A 20 -14.72 0.66 18.54
CA VAL A 20 -13.52 0.53 19.36
C VAL A 20 -13.80 -0.32 20.60
N GLU A 21 -14.92 -0.03 21.28
CA GLU A 21 -15.30 -0.67 22.54
C GLU A 21 -15.83 -2.11 22.38
N ASN A 22 -16.35 -2.47 21.21
CA ASN A 22 -16.93 -3.80 20.96
C ASN A 22 -16.06 -4.64 20.01
N GLU A 23 -16.09 -4.36 18.71
CA GLU A 23 -15.44 -5.20 17.69
C GLU A 23 -13.92 -5.24 17.87
N ILE A 24 -13.27 -4.08 18.02
CA ILE A 24 -11.81 -4.01 18.19
C ILE A 24 -11.39 -4.60 19.55
N ALA A 25 -12.09 -4.27 20.64
CA ALA A 25 -11.81 -4.84 21.96
C ALA A 25 -11.96 -6.37 21.96
N THR A 26 -12.96 -6.91 21.26
CA THR A 26 -13.16 -8.36 21.10
C THR A 26 -12.01 -9.00 20.33
N LEU A 27 -11.57 -8.38 19.23
CA LEU A 27 -10.41 -8.83 18.46
C LEU A 27 -9.14 -8.87 19.32
N LEU A 28 -8.85 -7.79 20.05
CA LEU A 28 -7.68 -7.69 20.91
C LEU A 28 -7.70 -8.73 22.03
N LYS A 29 -8.84 -8.89 22.71
CA LYS A 29 -9.01 -9.92 23.74
C LYS A 29 -8.76 -11.33 23.18
N GLY A 30 -9.24 -11.62 21.96
CA GLY A 30 -8.99 -12.89 21.29
C GLY A 30 -7.52 -13.15 20.99
N ILE A 31 -6.72 -12.10 20.76
CA ILE A 31 -5.27 -12.20 20.60
C ILE A 31 -4.59 -12.41 21.97
N GLU A 32 -5.00 -11.65 22.99
CA GLU A 32 -4.37 -11.63 24.32
C GLU A 32 -4.56 -12.92 25.14
N ILE A 33 -5.61 -13.70 24.85
CA ILE A 33 -5.84 -14.99 25.54
C ILE A 33 -5.00 -16.15 24.97
N LYS A 34 -4.27 -15.95 23.86
CA LYS A 34 -3.42 -17.00 23.29
C LYS A 34 -2.22 -17.23 24.22
N GLU A 35 -1.98 -18.50 24.58
CA GLU A 35 -1.00 -18.89 25.63
C GLU A 35 0.41 -18.35 25.39
N GLU A 36 0.86 -18.30 24.13
CA GLU A 36 2.21 -17.87 23.76
C GLU A 36 2.28 -16.38 23.35
N PHE A 37 1.18 -15.63 23.47
CA PHE A 37 1.16 -14.24 23.03
C PHE A 37 1.94 -13.33 24.00
N ASN A 38 3.05 -12.78 23.50
CA ASN A 38 3.82 -11.75 24.18
C ASN A 38 3.89 -10.48 23.30
N PRO A 39 3.12 -9.42 23.61
CA PRO A 39 3.12 -8.19 22.82
C PRO A 39 4.39 -7.35 22.98
N HIS A 40 5.24 -7.67 23.95
CA HIS A 40 6.47 -6.92 24.26
C HIS A 40 7.74 -7.62 23.76
N GLN A 41 7.61 -8.77 23.10
CA GLN A 41 8.78 -9.43 22.52
C GLN A 41 9.34 -8.61 21.35
N PRO A 42 10.67 -8.50 21.20
CA PRO A 42 11.27 -7.88 20.04
C PRO A 42 11.06 -8.74 18.79
N PHE A 43 11.09 -8.11 17.61
CA PHE A 43 11.15 -8.85 16.37
C PHE A 43 12.44 -9.66 16.28
N ASP A 44 12.28 -10.95 16.03
CA ASP A 44 13.34 -11.93 15.81
C ASP A 44 13.13 -12.57 14.43
N PRO A 45 14.01 -12.33 13.45
CA PRO A 45 13.81 -12.85 12.10
C PRO A 45 13.80 -14.38 12.03
N GLU A 46 14.48 -15.10 12.92
CA GLU A 46 14.51 -16.56 12.90
C GLU A 46 13.20 -17.18 13.37
N LYS A 47 12.45 -16.46 14.21
CA LYS A 47 11.16 -16.90 14.76
C LYS A 47 9.98 -16.40 13.95
N HIS A 48 10.09 -15.18 13.42
CA HIS A 48 8.95 -14.45 12.90
C HIS A 48 8.89 -14.43 11.37
N ILE A 49 9.98 -14.70 10.67
CA ILE A 49 9.96 -14.86 9.21
C ILE A 49 9.66 -16.34 8.89
N LEU A 50 8.58 -16.55 8.14
CA LEU A 50 8.13 -17.87 7.71
C LEU A 50 8.78 -18.31 6.38
N TYR A 51 9.19 -17.34 5.56
CA TYR A 51 9.77 -17.57 4.24
C TYR A 51 11.01 -18.48 4.28
N LYS A 52 11.07 -19.43 3.34
CA LYS A 52 12.24 -20.25 3.07
C LYS A 52 12.68 -20.08 1.62
N GLU A 53 13.97 -20.24 1.34
CA GLU A 53 14.53 -20.03 -0.01
C GLU A 53 13.81 -20.85 -1.10
N ASN A 54 13.38 -22.07 -0.78
CA ASN A 54 12.66 -22.95 -1.70
C ASN A 54 11.22 -22.50 -2.00
N ASP A 55 10.68 -21.54 -1.26
CA ASP A 55 9.35 -20.98 -1.54
C ASP A 55 9.37 -20.08 -2.76
N PHE A 56 10.52 -19.47 -3.11
CA PHE A 56 10.65 -18.65 -4.33
C PHE A 56 10.24 -19.41 -5.60
N GLU A 57 10.67 -20.66 -5.73
CA GLU A 57 10.42 -21.49 -6.92
C GLU A 57 8.97 -21.99 -7.00
N LYS A 58 8.23 -21.96 -5.89
CA LYS A 58 6.83 -22.44 -5.80
C LYS A 58 5.82 -21.33 -6.07
N VAL A 59 6.24 -20.08 -6.01
CA VAL A 59 5.35 -18.92 -6.09
C VAL A 59 5.27 -18.48 -7.54
N ARG A 60 4.05 -18.35 -8.05
CA ARG A 60 3.82 -17.82 -9.39
C ARG A 60 4.09 -16.32 -9.38
N ILE A 61 4.98 -15.90 -10.26
CA ILE A 61 5.27 -14.48 -10.53
C ILE A 61 4.64 -14.16 -11.88
N HIS A 62 3.61 -13.32 -11.88
CA HIS A 62 2.95 -12.86 -13.10
C HIS A 62 3.74 -11.70 -13.67
N LYS A 63 4.22 -11.84 -14.92
CA LYS A 63 4.97 -10.77 -15.60
C LYS A 63 4.06 -9.85 -16.39
N LEU A 64 4.45 -8.59 -16.56
CA LEU A 64 3.68 -7.61 -17.37
C LEU A 64 3.39 -8.14 -18.77
N LYS A 65 4.41 -8.72 -19.42
CA LYS A 65 4.29 -9.31 -20.75
C LYS A 65 3.33 -10.50 -20.81
N GLU A 66 3.30 -11.34 -19.77
CA GLU A 66 2.37 -12.48 -19.70
C GLU A 66 0.92 -12.03 -19.56
N LEU A 67 0.71 -10.87 -18.92
CA LEU A 67 -0.59 -10.22 -18.83
C LEU A 67 -0.92 -9.36 -20.06
N GLY A 68 -0.06 -9.33 -21.08
CA GLY A 68 -0.23 -8.50 -22.28
C GLY A 68 -0.15 -6.99 -22.03
N ILE A 69 0.42 -6.56 -20.90
CA ILE A 69 0.56 -5.15 -20.53
C ILE A 69 1.83 -4.60 -21.18
N ASP A 70 1.72 -4.14 -22.42
CA ASP A 70 2.84 -3.57 -23.19
C ASP A 70 2.87 -2.02 -23.17
N LYS A 71 1.73 -1.40 -22.86
CA LYS A 71 1.58 0.06 -22.74
C LYS A 71 1.28 0.43 -21.30
N THR A 72 1.94 1.45 -20.77
CA THR A 72 1.80 1.87 -19.39
C THR A 72 1.84 3.40 -19.30
N HIS A 73 1.06 4.00 -18.40
CA HIS A 73 1.01 5.46 -18.23
C HIS A 73 2.21 6.03 -17.46
N VAL A 74 3.01 5.15 -16.85
CA VAL A 74 4.31 5.45 -16.28
C VAL A 74 5.31 4.37 -16.69
N PRO A 75 6.62 4.65 -16.70
CA PRO A 75 7.64 3.62 -16.92
C PRO A 75 7.53 2.49 -15.89
N SER A 76 7.55 1.23 -16.34
CA SER A 76 7.71 0.09 -15.44
C SER A 76 9.12 0.05 -14.88
N ILE A 77 9.26 -0.28 -13.60
CA ILE A 77 10.56 -0.38 -12.92
C ILE A 77 11.00 -1.84 -12.69
N SER A 78 10.16 -2.80 -13.10
CA SER A 78 10.41 -4.24 -13.07
C SER A 78 9.51 -4.95 -14.10
N ASP A 79 9.90 -6.14 -14.56
CA ASP A 79 9.06 -7.00 -15.40
C ASP A 79 7.96 -7.72 -14.59
N VAL A 80 8.09 -7.75 -13.26
CA VAL A 80 7.10 -8.32 -12.34
C VAL A 80 5.89 -7.41 -12.25
N ALA A 81 4.72 -7.93 -12.64
CA ALA A 81 3.44 -7.26 -12.44
C ALA A 81 2.97 -7.48 -10.99
N VAL A 82 2.87 -8.74 -10.60
CA VAL A 82 2.40 -9.16 -9.28
C VAL A 82 2.79 -10.61 -8.98
N THR A 83 2.90 -10.96 -7.70
CA THR A 83 3.09 -12.35 -7.26
C THR A 83 1.78 -12.94 -6.74
N ASP A 84 1.59 -14.24 -6.90
CA ASP A 84 0.69 -14.96 -5.99
C ASP A 84 1.20 -14.80 -4.54
N PRO A 85 0.32 -14.88 -3.52
CA PRO A 85 0.73 -14.73 -2.14
C PRO A 85 1.78 -15.77 -1.72
N PHE A 86 2.81 -15.34 -0.99
CA PHE A 86 3.86 -16.23 -0.46
C PHE A 86 4.06 -16.02 1.05
N PRO A 87 4.51 -17.05 1.79
CA PRO A 87 4.68 -16.93 3.23
C PRO A 87 5.79 -15.91 3.54
N LEU A 88 5.49 -14.94 4.40
CA LEU A 88 6.48 -13.96 4.85
C LEU A 88 6.62 -13.99 6.37
N PHE A 89 5.52 -13.85 7.10
CA PHE A 89 5.53 -13.78 8.56
C PHE A 89 4.74 -14.93 9.19
N THR A 90 5.12 -15.32 10.41
CA THR A 90 4.35 -16.29 11.20
C THR A 90 3.04 -15.69 11.71
N GLU A 91 2.09 -16.55 12.11
CA GLU A 91 0.83 -16.08 12.70
C GLU A 91 1.07 -15.25 13.97
N ASP A 92 2.07 -15.61 14.79
CA ASP A 92 2.43 -14.87 16.00
C ASP A 92 2.89 -13.45 15.68
N ALA A 93 3.72 -13.29 14.66
CA ALA A 93 4.11 -11.97 14.17
C ALA A 93 2.90 -11.18 13.69
N CYS A 94 1.98 -11.80 12.94
CA CYS A 94 0.74 -11.17 12.51
C CYS A 94 -0.15 -10.75 13.69
N ASN A 95 -0.20 -11.54 14.77
CA ASN A 95 -0.97 -11.21 15.97
C ASN A 95 -0.39 -10.00 16.70
N ILE A 96 0.94 -9.89 16.82
CA ILE A 96 1.59 -8.71 17.41
C ILE A 96 1.35 -7.47 16.54
N MET A 97 1.49 -7.59 15.21
CA MET A 97 1.21 -6.48 14.28
C MET A 97 -0.23 -5.96 14.41
N LYS A 98 -1.22 -6.87 14.47
CA LYS A 98 -2.63 -6.50 14.73
C LYS A 98 -2.79 -5.83 16.08
N TRP A 99 -2.19 -6.40 17.11
CA TRP A 99 -2.28 -5.86 18.48
C TRP A 99 -1.70 -4.45 18.55
N GLU A 100 -0.52 -4.21 17.98
CA GLU A 100 0.09 -2.88 17.92
C GLU A 100 -0.78 -1.89 17.14
N ALA A 101 -1.28 -2.26 15.96
CA ALA A 101 -2.09 -1.39 15.12
C ALA A 101 -3.41 -0.97 15.77
N PHE A 102 -4.08 -1.90 16.46
CA PHE A 102 -5.40 -1.68 17.02
C PHE A 102 -5.43 -1.22 18.48
N GLN A 103 -4.29 -0.92 19.08
CA GLN A 103 -4.28 -0.23 20.38
C GLN A 103 -5.15 1.02 20.33
N THR A 104 -5.94 1.26 21.39
CA THR A 104 -6.91 2.38 21.45
C THR A 104 -6.29 3.71 21.03
N LYS A 105 -5.11 4.05 21.57
CA LYS A 105 -4.38 5.28 21.22
C LYS A 105 -4.06 5.42 19.72
N ASN A 106 -3.86 4.30 19.02
CA ASN A 106 -3.55 4.28 17.60
C ASN A 106 -4.84 4.42 16.78
N VAL A 107 -5.88 3.68 17.14
CA VAL A 107 -7.17 3.74 16.44
C VAL A 107 -7.84 5.11 16.61
N GLU A 108 -7.85 5.69 17.81
CA GLU A 108 -8.45 7.01 18.05
C GLU A 108 -7.77 8.13 17.26
N LYS A 109 -6.45 8.02 17.06
CA LYS A 109 -5.69 9.04 16.33
C LYS A 109 -5.72 8.80 14.82
N TYR A 110 -5.39 7.59 14.41
CA TYR A 110 -5.07 7.23 13.03
C TYR A 110 -6.16 6.42 12.33
N GLY A 111 -7.13 5.89 13.06
CA GLY A 111 -8.26 5.17 12.53
C GLY A 111 -9.20 6.10 11.77
N LYS A 112 -9.56 5.72 10.53
CA LYS A 112 -10.49 6.49 9.68
C LYS A 112 -11.39 5.57 8.87
N ILE A 113 -12.66 5.96 8.71
CA ILE A 113 -13.59 5.36 7.77
C ILE A 113 -13.22 5.82 6.35
N PRO A 114 -12.98 4.92 5.39
CA PRO A 114 -12.61 5.29 4.03
C PRO A 114 -13.80 5.89 3.29
N ILE A 115 -13.54 6.96 2.53
CA ILE A 115 -14.55 7.66 1.71
C ILE A 115 -14.66 7.16 0.27
N MET A 116 -13.69 6.35 -0.18
CA MET A 116 -13.59 5.91 -1.58
C MET A 116 -14.14 4.51 -1.83
N SER A 117 -14.51 3.82 -0.76
CA SER A 117 -15.06 2.46 -0.83
C SER A 117 -16.57 2.53 -1.04
N LYS A 118 -17.10 1.76 -1.99
CA LYS A 118 -18.56 1.62 -2.14
C LYS A 118 -19.08 0.62 -1.09
N GLY A 119 -20.17 0.97 -0.42
CA GLY A 119 -20.79 0.12 0.59
C GLY A 119 -19.91 -0.12 1.82
N THR A 120 -19.15 0.89 2.24
CA THR A 120 -18.42 0.92 3.53
C THR A 120 -19.41 0.83 4.68
N THR A 121 -19.15 -0.08 5.60
CA THR A 121 -19.84 -0.12 6.89
C THR A 121 -18.93 0.46 7.98
N SER A 122 -19.46 0.67 9.18
CA SER A 122 -18.63 1.13 10.31
C SER A 122 -17.56 0.12 10.74
N THR A 123 -17.64 -1.14 10.29
CA THR A 123 -16.60 -2.15 10.53
C THR A 123 -15.53 -2.18 9.44
N ASP A 124 -15.67 -1.37 8.39
CA ASP A 124 -14.67 -1.14 7.36
C ASP A 124 -13.89 0.14 7.68
N PHE A 125 -12.61 0.02 8.01
CA PHE A 125 -11.77 1.16 8.37
C PHE A 125 -10.30 0.98 8.02
N GLN A 126 -9.56 2.08 8.08
CA GLN A 126 -8.12 2.13 7.83
C GLN A 126 -7.37 2.67 9.04
N VAL A 127 -6.14 2.21 9.26
CA VAL A 127 -5.24 2.74 10.30
C VAL A 127 -3.87 2.97 9.68
N CYS A 128 -3.35 4.21 9.68
CA CYS A 128 -2.09 4.56 9.03
C CYS A 128 -1.30 5.62 9.82
N GLY A 129 0.04 5.55 9.83
CA GLY A 129 0.89 6.50 10.57
C GLY A 129 1.16 6.15 12.04
N TYR A 130 0.80 4.95 12.48
CA TYR A 130 0.96 4.49 13.87
C TYR A 130 2.35 3.93 14.22
N THR A 131 3.35 4.18 13.37
CA THR A 131 4.71 3.59 13.47
C THR A 131 5.45 3.90 14.76
N LYS A 132 5.28 5.11 15.31
CA LYS A 132 5.89 5.50 16.60
C LYS A 132 5.45 4.61 17.78
N ASN A 133 4.32 3.93 17.64
CA ASN A 133 3.71 3.08 18.66
C ASN A 133 3.73 1.58 18.29
N SER A 134 4.49 1.19 17.27
CA SER A 134 4.52 -0.19 16.75
C SER A 134 5.95 -0.67 16.48
N PRO A 135 6.81 -0.74 17.52
CA PRO A 135 8.21 -1.12 17.37
C PRO A 135 8.41 -2.50 16.74
N PHE A 136 7.55 -3.48 17.03
CA PHE A 136 7.66 -4.81 16.43
C PHE A 136 7.37 -4.73 14.92
N THR A 137 6.27 -4.10 14.53
CA THR A 137 5.86 -3.93 13.13
C THR A 137 6.92 -3.19 12.33
N VAL A 138 7.44 -2.09 12.87
CA VAL A 138 8.50 -1.30 12.21
C VAL A 138 9.77 -2.13 12.07
N ALA A 139 10.19 -2.85 13.11
CA ALA A 139 11.37 -3.71 13.05
C ALA A 139 11.20 -4.83 12.02
N ALA A 140 10.04 -5.48 11.98
CA ALA A 140 9.74 -6.56 11.04
C ALA A 140 9.86 -6.12 9.57
N TRP A 141 9.28 -4.97 9.22
CA TRP A 141 9.30 -4.45 7.86
C TRP A 141 10.62 -3.81 7.46
N LYS A 142 11.35 -3.20 8.40
CA LYS A 142 12.68 -2.61 8.14
C LYS A 142 13.83 -3.63 8.18
N HIS A 143 13.59 -4.84 8.67
CA HIS A 143 14.65 -5.82 8.83
C HIS A 143 15.30 -6.17 7.46
N PRO A 144 16.65 -6.25 7.36
CA PRO A 144 17.33 -6.53 6.11
C PRO A 144 16.86 -7.81 5.40
N LYS A 145 16.59 -8.89 6.15
CA LYS A 145 16.06 -10.14 5.58
C LYS A 145 14.68 -9.96 4.93
N THR A 146 13.79 -9.19 5.56
CA THR A 146 12.48 -8.88 4.96
C THR A 146 12.65 -8.12 3.66
N GLN A 147 13.56 -7.13 3.63
CA GLN A 147 13.82 -6.35 2.43
C GLN A 147 14.47 -7.17 1.31
N GLU A 148 15.36 -8.11 1.64
CA GLU A 148 15.94 -9.04 0.68
C GLU A 148 14.86 -9.89 0.01
N ILE A 149 13.93 -10.45 0.79
CA ILE A 149 12.81 -11.25 0.27
C ILE A 149 11.91 -10.41 -0.64
N VAL A 150 11.52 -9.21 -0.20
CA VAL A 150 10.69 -8.30 -1.00
C VAL A 150 11.39 -7.94 -2.31
N ASN A 151 12.68 -7.59 -2.29
CA ASN A 151 13.46 -7.26 -3.47
C ASN A 151 13.58 -8.43 -4.44
N LYS A 152 13.74 -9.65 -3.90
CA LYS A 152 13.82 -10.90 -4.69
C LYS A 152 12.53 -11.12 -5.49
N PHE A 153 11.37 -10.96 -4.84
CA PHE A 153 10.07 -11.11 -5.51
C PHE A 153 9.69 -9.93 -6.41
N ALA A 154 10.14 -8.71 -6.08
CA ALA A 154 9.90 -7.54 -6.91
C ALA A 154 10.77 -7.52 -8.19
N GLY A 155 11.88 -8.27 -8.23
CA GLY A 155 12.83 -8.25 -9.34
C GLY A 155 13.65 -6.95 -9.45
N VAL A 156 13.53 -6.06 -8.47
CA VAL A 156 14.24 -4.77 -8.39
C VAL A 156 14.49 -4.43 -6.93
N ARG A 157 15.56 -3.67 -6.67
CA ARG A 157 15.86 -3.19 -5.31
C ARG A 157 14.91 -2.04 -4.95
N LEU A 158 14.12 -2.29 -3.93
CA LEU A 158 13.15 -1.38 -3.35
C LEU A 158 13.61 -0.92 -1.96
N LYS A 159 13.05 0.21 -1.54
CA LYS A 159 13.09 0.69 -0.16
C LYS A 159 11.72 1.22 0.24
N ILE A 160 11.44 1.19 1.53
CA ILE A 160 10.24 1.82 2.09
C ILE A 160 10.30 3.32 1.82
N MET A 161 9.17 3.92 1.40
CA MET A 161 9.10 5.33 1.03
C MET A 161 9.40 6.26 2.22
N PHE A 162 8.62 6.16 3.29
CA PHE A 162 8.82 6.80 4.59
C PHE A 162 7.96 6.12 5.65
N ASP A 163 8.23 6.43 6.91
CA ASP A 163 7.69 5.70 8.06
C ASP A 163 6.16 5.74 8.14
N TYR A 164 5.52 6.83 7.76
CA TYR A 164 4.04 6.92 7.78
C TYR A 164 3.35 5.79 7.00
N GLU A 165 3.94 5.35 5.89
CA GLU A 165 3.37 4.32 4.99
C GLU A 165 3.83 2.90 5.33
N ILE A 166 4.50 2.70 6.47
CA ILE A 166 4.78 1.35 6.97
C ILE A 166 3.50 0.77 7.55
N ALA A 167 3.08 -0.36 6.97
CA ALA A 167 2.08 -1.25 7.51
C ALA A 167 0.70 -0.60 7.68
N HIS A 168 0.26 0.24 6.72
CA HIS A 168 -1.09 0.76 6.78
C HIS A 168 -2.11 -0.39 6.77
N ILE A 169 -3.12 -0.31 7.62
CA ILE A 169 -4.13 -1.35 7.77
C ILE A 169 -5.35 -0.99 6.94
N ASN A 170 -5.87 -1.99 6.23
CA ASN A 170 -7.26 -2.02 5.77
C ASN A 170 -7.95 -3.15 6.54
N ALA A 171 -8.97 -2.81 7.32
CA ALA A 171 -9.71 -3.75 8.14
C ALA A 171 -11.18 -3.77 7.73
N SER A 172 -11.72 -4.99 7.59
CA SER A 172 -13.14 -5.29 7.58
C SER A 172 -13.38 -6.28 8.71
N LEU A 173 -13.99 -5.83 9.81
CA LEU A 173 -14.27 -6.67 10.98
C LEU A 173 -15.64 -7.35 10.86
N ILE A 174 -15.76 -8.51 11.51
CA ILE A 174 -17.05 -9.20 11.65
C ILE A 174 -17.98 -8.30 12.46
N SER A 175 -19.10 -7.90 11.87
CA SER A 175 -20.11 -7.12 12.58
C SER A 175 -20.73 -7.98 13.68
N SER A 176 -20.75 -7.50 14.92
CA SER A 176 -21.41 -8.18 16.04
C SER A 176 -22.92 -8.40 15.82
N LYS A 177 -23.53 -7.65 14.90
CA LYS A 177 -24.95 -7.80 14.51
C LYS A 177 -25.23 -9.07 13.71
N TYR A 178 -24.22 -9.62 13.04
CA TYR A 178 -24.37 -10.78 12.16
C TYR A 178 -23.33 -11.84 12.51
N GLY A 179 -23.69 -13.13 12.43
CA GLY A 179 -22.69 -14.20 12.60
C GLY A 179 -21.63 -14.18 11.50
N SER A 180 -20.45 -14.78 11.76
CA SER A 180 -19.47 -15.06 10.71
C SER A 180 -20.08 -15.90 9.59
N GLY A 181 -19.72 -15.60 8.33
CA GLY A 181 -20.27 -16.29 7.16
C GLY A 181 -21.69 -15.87 6.77
N HIS A 182 -22.28 -14.88 7.44
CA HIS A 182 -23.57 -14.32 7.02
C HIS A 182 -23.42 -13.63 5.65
N ARG A 183 -24.22 -14.04 4.66
CA ARG A 183 -24.33 -13.34 3.37
C ARG A 183 -25.42 -12.28 3.48
N GLU A 184 -25.10 -11.04 3.14
CA GLU A 184 -26.14 -10.04 2.89
C GLU A 184 -26.94 -10.49 1.65
N THR A 185 -28.24 -10.72 1.80
CA THR A 185 -29.13 -10.96 0.66
C THR A 185 -29.38 -9.63 -0.03
N ASN A 186 -28.85 -9.45 -1.25
CA ASN A 186 -29.21 -8.32 -2.09
C ASN A 186 -30.72 -8.38 -2.38
N GLU A 187 -31.52 -7.49 -1.78
CA GLU A 187 -32.97 -7.38 -2.06
C GLU A 187 -33.27 -6.98 -3.51
N ASN A 188 -32.26 -6.53 -4.27
CA ASN A 188 -32.42 -5.96 -5.62
C ASN A 188 -31.95 -6.84 -6.79
N GLY A 189 -31.63 -8.12 -6.58
CA GLY A 189 -31.36 -9.05 -7.70
C GLY A 189 -30.15 -8.71 -8.60
N ALA A 190 -29.22 -7.85 -8.14
CA ALA A 190 -28.01 -7.51 -8.88
C ALA A 190 -26.99 -8.66 -8.89
N ASN A 191 -26.34 -8.87 -10.04
CA ASN A 191 -25.38 -9.93 -10.28
C ASN A 191 -24.10 -9.71 -9.43
N PRO A 192 -23.77 -10.57 -8.45
CA PRO A 192 -22.70 -10.32 -7.46
C PRO A 192 -21.27 -10.27 -8.03
N GLU A 193 -21.08 -10.64 -9.30
CA GLU A 193 -19.77 -10.62 -9.97
C GLU A 193 -19.49 -9.29 -10.69
N GLU A 194 -20.53 -8.59 -11.15
CA GLU A 194 -20.39 -7.27 -11.79
C GLU A 194 -20.45 -6.12 -10.78
N ASP A 195 -21.07 -6.35 -9.62
CA ASP A 195 -21.35 -5.33 -8.60
C ASP A 195 -20.43 -5.50 -7.37
N SER A 196 -19.14 -5.70 -7.59
CA SER A 196 -18.20 -5.89 -6.48
C SER A 196 -18.11 -4.59 -5.66
N LYS A 197 -18.75 -4.57 -4.48
CA LYS A 197 -18.42 -3.58 -3.44
C LYS A 197 -16.90 -3.69 -3.21
N ALA A 198 -16.14 -2.66 -3.52
CA ALA A 198 -14.68 -2.66 -3.43
C ALA A 198 -14.21 -1.61 -2.43
N VAL A 199 -13.06 -1.87 -1.77
CA VAL A 199 -12.43 -0.88 -0.88
C VAL A 199 -11.89 0.29 -1.69
N PHE A 200 -11.40 0.04 -2.90
CA PHE A 200 -11.17 1.03 -3.94
C PHE A 200 -11.69 0.41 -5.24
N ASP A 201 -12.39 1.19 -6.07
CA ASP A 201 -12.74 0.77 -7.43
C ASP A 201 -11.45 0.51 -8.25
N TRP A 202 -11.53 0.06 -9.50
CA TRP A 202 -10.34 -0.16 -10.32
C TRP A 202 -9.38 1.06 -10.30
N HIS A 203 -8.14 0.84 -9.88
CA HIS A 203 -7.19 1.92 -9.64
C HIS A 203 -5.74 1.51 -9.87
N TYR A 204 -4.88 2.53 -9.80
CA TYR A 204 -3.43 2.37 -9.62
C TYR A 204 -3.03 2.92 -8.25
N ASP A 205 -2.05 2.27 -7.64
CA ASP A 205 -1.46 2.75 -6.39
C ASP A 205 -0.69 4.05 -6.59
N SER A 206 -0.53 4.79 -5.49
CA SER A 206 0.35 5.95 -5.41
C SER A 206 1.83 5.56 -5.27
N ASN A 207 2.14 4.40 -4.67
CA ASN A 207 3.49 3.85 -4.56
C ASN A 207 3.88 3.05 -5.80
N SER A 208 5.19 2.96 -6.08
CA SER A 208 5.69 2.18 -7.21
C SER A 208 5.41 0.67 -7.05
N PHE A 209 5.65 0.16 -5.84
CA PHE A 209 5.29 -1.19 -5.43
C PHE A 209 4.54 -1.17 -4.09
N SER A 210 3.68 -2.16 -3.88
CA SER A 210 3.00 -2.40 -2.61
C SER A 210 3.25 -3.85 -2.19
N ALA A 211 3.56 -4.05 -0.91
CA ALA A 211 3.55 -5.36 -0.28
C ALA A 211 2.27 -5.49 0.55
N VAL A 212 1.37 -6.39 0.18
CA VAL A 212 0.06 -6.60 0.81
C VAL A 212 0.11 -7.88 1.63
N LEU A 213 0.32 -7.75 2.94
CA LEU A 213 0.33 -8.84 3.91
C LEU A 213 -1.08 -9.09 4.44
N MET A 214 -1.53 -10.34 4.45
CA MET A 214 -2.77 -10.69 5.12
C MET A 214 -2.53 -11.00 6.60
N LEU A 215 -3.11 -10.20 7.50
CA LEU A 215 -3.03 -10.37 8.95
C LEU A 215 -4.20 -11.18 9.52
N SER A 216 -5.34 -11.17 8.83
CA SER A 216 -6.49 -11.99 9.20
C SER A 216 -7.38 -12.27 8.00
N THR A 217 -7.79 -13.52 7.87
CA THR A 217 -8.75 -14.03 6.89
C THR A 217 -9.24 -15.40 7.35
N ASN A 218 -10.19 -16.01 6.65
CA ASN A 218 -10.63 -17.38 6.93
C ASN A 218 -10.87 -18.18 5.64
N ASP A 219 -10.78 -19.51 5.76
CA ASP A 219 -10.91 -20.45 4.62
C ASP A 219 -12.29 -20.46 3.95
N LYS A 220 -13.30 -19.90 4.62
CA LYS A 220 -14.68 -19.81 4.14
C LYS A 220 -14.98 -18.49 3.42
N MET A 221 -14.03 -17.54 3.44
CA MET A 221 -14.21 -16.22 2.87
C MET A 221 -14.36 -16.33 1.35
N GLU A 222 -15.55 -15.99 0.86
CA GLU A 222 -15.82 -15.87 -0.56
C GLU A 222 -15.59 -14.43 -1.01
N GLY A 223 -14.92 -14.24 -2.15
CA GLY A 223 -14.47 -12.90 -2.57
C GLY A 223 -13.17 -12.51 -1.85
N GLY A 224 -12.95 -11.22 -1.58
CA GLY A 224 -11.73 -10.78 -0.88
C GLY A 224 -10.43 -10.87 -1.70
N LYS A 225 -10.53 -11.28 -2.97
CA LYS A 225 -9.40 -11.51 -3.91
C LYS A 225 -8.94 -10.21 -4.56
N THR A 226 -7.68 -10.20 -4.98
CA THR A 226 -7.13 -9.14 -5.81
C THR A 226 -7.36 -9.49 -7.29
N GLY A 227 -8.14 -8.66 -7.98
CA GLY A 227 -8.34 -8.73 -9.42
C GLY A 227 -7.40 -7.76 -10.14
N LEU A 228 -6.95 -8.15 -11.34
CA LEU A 228 -6.03 -7.39 -12.19
C LEU A 228 -6.64 -7.24 -13.56
N LYS A 229 -6.44 -6.08 -14.21
CA LYS A 229 -6.68 -5.95 -15.65
C LYS A 229 -5.45 -6.40 -16.42
N THR A 230 -5.68 -7.26 -17.39
CA THR A 230 -4.71 -7.58 -18.45
C THR A 230 -4.69 -6.47 -19.50
N GLY A 231 -3.74 -6.51 -20.44
CA GLY A 231 -3.67 -5.54 -21.54
C GLY A 231 -4.87 -5.56 -22.50
N SER A 232 -5.63 -6.66 -22.52
CA SER A 232 -6.93 -6.77 -23.23
C SER A 232 -8.11 -6.28 -22.41
N GLU A 233 -7.88 -5.76 -21.19
CA GLU A 233 -8.89 -5.39 -20.18
C GLU A 233 -9.71 -6.56 -19.62
N ASP A 234 -9.30 -7.81 -19.87
CA ASP A 234 -9.84 -8.98 -19.18
C ASP A 234 -9.40 -9.00 -17.72
N VAL A 235 -10.23 -9.58 -16.85
CA VAL A 235 -9.94 -9.69 -15.41
C VAL A 235 -9.31 -11.04 -15.11
N VAL A 236 -8.16 -11.02 -14.44
CA VAL A 236 -7.55 -12.21 -13.84
C VAL A 236 -7.41 -12.01 -12.33
N TYR A 237 -7.44 -13.10 -11.58
CA TYR A 237 -7.34 -13.09 -10.12
C TYR A 237 -6.05 -13.77 -9.68
N VAL A 238 -5.39 -13.18 -8.69
CA VAL A 238 -4.29 -13.85 -7.97
C VAL A 238 -4.84 -14.88 -6.99
N ASP A 239 -3.99 -15.82 -6.56
CA ASP A 239 -4.39 -16.81 -5.56
C ASP A 239 -4.87 -16.15 -4.25
N GLY A 240 -5.73 -16.87 -3.52
CA GLY A 240 -6.44 -16.35 -2.35
C GLY A 240 -5.52 -15.99 -1.18
N PRO A 241 -5.92 -15.01 -0.34
CA PRO A 241 -5.10 -14.58 0.78
C PRO A 241 -5.03 -15.65 1.88
N ARG A 242 -3.91 -15.68 2.61
CA ARG A 242 -3.67 -16.57 3.76
C ARG A 242 -2.94 -15.79 4.84
N ILE A 243 -3.23 -16.05 6.12
CA ILE A 243 -2.58 -15.32 7.22
C ILE A 243 -1.06 -15.49 7.13
N GLY A 244 -0.31 -14.38 7.24
CA GLY A 244 1.15 -14.37 7.14
C GLY A 244 1.69 -14.35 5.71
N TYR A 245 0.83 -14.46 4.70
CA TYR A 245 1.23 -14.43 3.29
C TYR A 245 1.14 -13.02 2.74
N VAL A 246 2.08 -12.70 1.86
CA VAL A 246 2.23 -11.38 1.24
C VAL A 246 2.15 -11.49 -0.28
N THR A 247 1.49 -10.52 -0.90
CA THR A 247 1.54 -10.29 -2.35
C THR A 247 2.39 -9.06 -2.62
N ILE A 248 3.31 -9.14 -3.59
CA ILE A 248 4.06 -7.99 -4.10
C ILE A 248 3.43 -7.57 -5.42
N ILE A 249 3.03 -6.31 -5.55
CA ILE A 249 2.39 -5.77 -6.75
C ILE A 249 3.05 -4.46 -7.18
N GLN A 250 3.32 -4.31 -8.49
CA GLN A 250 3.74 -3.05 -9.10
C GLN A 250 2.53 -2.13 -9.29
N GLY A 251 1.92 -1.70 -8.19
CA GLY A 251 0.59 -1.10 -8.16
C GLY A 251 0.45 0.20 -8.96
N ARG A 252 1.55 0.92 -9.21
CA ARG A 252 1.53 2.10 -10.08
C ARG A 252 1.37 1.76 -11.56
N VAL A 253 1.69 0.54 -11.98
CA VAL A 253 1.67 0.07 -13.38
C VAL A 253 0.50 -0.87 -13.65
N VAL A 254 0.13 -1.69 -12.66
CA VAL A 254 -0.93 -2.71 -12.81
C VAL A 254 -2.25 -2.17 -12.28
N LYS A 255 -3.24 -2.05 -13.16
CA LYS A 255 -4.60 -1.65 -12.77
C LYS A 255 -5.26 -2.79 -12.03
N HIS A 256 -5.68 -2.55 -10.80
CA HIS A 256 -6.14 -3.62 -9.92
C HIS A 256 -7.30 -3.19 -9.03
N ILE A 257 -7.91 -4.19 -8.39
CA ILE A 257 -9.02 -4.03 -7.46
C ILE A 257 -8.92 -5.05 -6.33
N ALA A 258 -9.23 -4.63 -5.11
CA ALA A 258 -9.46 -5.53 -3.98
C ALA A 258 -10.97 -5.71 -3.80
N THR A 259 -11.47 -6.88 -4.16
CA THR A 259 -12.90 -7.21 -3.98
C THR A 259 -13.21 -7.37 -2.48
N LYS A 260 -14.38 -6.93 -2.02
CA LYS A 260 -14.80 -7.21 -0.63
C LYS A 260 -15.18 -8.70 -0.47
N PRO A 261 -15.10 -9.24 0.75
CA PRO A 261 -15.78 -10.49 1.08
C PRO A 261 -17.27 -10.40 0.77
N LYS A 262 -17.85 -11.46 0.21
CA LYS A 262 -19.30 -11.61 -0.02
C LYS A 262 -20.05 -12.04 1.25
N THR A 263 -19.29 -12.37 2.29
CA THR A 263 -19.72 -12.90 3.57
C THR A 263 -19.20 -11.99 4.69
N ASN A 264 -19.89 -11.95 5.82
CA ASN A 264 -19.47 -11.22 7.02
C ASN A 264 -18.26 -11.92 7.67
N ASP A 265 -17.10 -11.80 7.02
CA ASP A 265 -15.86 -12.42 7.41
C ASP A 265 -14.79 -11.36 7.67
N GLU A 266 -13.96 -11.62 8.68
CA GLU A 266 -12.85 -10.76 9.01
C GLU A 266 -11.81 -10.77 7.89
N ARG A 267 -11.45 -9.59 7.40
CA ARG A 267 -10.36 -9.41 6.43
C ARG A 267 -9.51 -8.23 6.86
N ILE A 268 -8.31 -8.51 7.33
CA ILE A 268 -7.37 -7.48 7.81
C ILE A 268 -6.08 -7.63 7.02
N SER A 269 -5.75 -6.62 6.22
CA SER A 269 -4.50 -6.56 5.47
C SER A 269 -3.62 -5.42 5.96
N SER A 270 -2.31 -5.65 6.01
CA SER A 270 -1.28 -4.66 6.25
C SER A 270 -0.49 -4.42 4.97
N ILE A 271 -0.29 -3.15 4.62
CA ILE A 271 0.30 -2.76 3.35
C ILE A 271 1.52 -1.87 3.60
N VAL A 272 2.61 -2.16 2.92
CA VAL A 272 3.81 -1.31 2.90
C VAL A 272 4.03 -0.77 1.50
N GLY A 273 4.21 0.54 1.42
CA GLY A 273 4.58 1.27 0.21
C GLY A 273 6.08 1.26 -0.07
N TYR A 274 6.44 0.89 -1.30
CA TYR A 274 7.81 0.79 -1.76
C TYR A 274 8.10 1.70 -2.96
N VAL A 275 9.33 2.21 -2.98
CA VAL A 275 9.91 3.01 -4.07
C VAL A 275 11.24 2.39 -4.50
N PRO A 276 11.70 2.66 -5.74
CA PRO A 276 13.00 2.18 -6.17
C PRO A 276 14.13 2.76 -5.31
N GLU A 277 15.04 1.90 -4.86
CA GLU A 277 16.21 2.29 -4.06
C GLU A 277 17.21 3.08 -4.91
N SER A 278 17.46 2.60 -6.14
CA SER A 278 18.36 3.27 -7.09
C SER A 278 17.76 4.59 -7.57
N LEU A 279 18.64 5.58 -7.77
CA LEU A 279 18.26 6.87 -8.37
C LEU A 279 18.32 6.84 -9.90
N ASP A 280 18.82 5.75 -10.48
CA ASP A 280 18.83 5.54 -11.94
C ASP A 280 17.54 4.88 -12.41
N VAL A 281 16.72 4.39 -11.48
CA VAL A 281 15.40 3.85 -11.74
C VAL A 281 14.36 4.96 -11.55
N PRO A 282 13.42 5.16 -12.51
CA PRO A 282 12.39 6.19 -12.42
C PRO A 282 11.57 6.07 -11.13
N ASP A 283 11.36 7.19 -10.45
CA ASP A 283 10.40 7.26 -9.36
C ASP A 283 9.01 7.59 -9.89
N THR A 284 8.13 6.61 -9.90
CA THR A 284 6.77 6.73 -10.41
C THR A 284 5.74 7.15 -9.35
N THR A 285 6.21 7.42 -8.14
CA THR A 285 5.37 7.69 -6.97
C THR A 285 4.63 9.03 -7.07
N VAL A 286 3.35 9.04 -6.70
CA VAL A 286 2.42 10.18 -6.78
C VAL A 286 1.57 10.27 -5.51
N LEU A 287 0.88 11.40 -5.27
CA LEU A 287 0.00 11.55 -4.11
C LEU A 287 -1.45 11.12 -4.35
N THR A 288 -1.83 10.90 -5.61
CA THR A 288 -3.19 10.65 -6.08
C THR A 288 -4.12 9.91 -5.10
N THR A 289 -3.75 8.72 -4.60
CA THR A 289 -4.61 7.92 -3.69
C THR A 289 -4.27 8.10 -2.21
N PHE A 290 -3.18 8.79 -1.88
CA PHE A 290 -2.75 9.06 -0.49
C PHE A 290 -2.99 10.48 -0.03
N ARG A 291 -3.38 11.37 -0.94
CA ARG A 291 -3.65 12.77 -0.67
C ARG A 291 -4.66 12.88 0.49
N PRO A 292 -4.40 13.64 1.57
CA PRO A 292 -5.30 13.77 2.72
C PRO A 292 -6.75 14.07 2.38
N SER A 293 -7.02 14.93 1.37
CA SER A 293 -8.39 15.18 0.91
C SER A 293 -9.09 14.03 0.18
N VAL A 294 -8.32 13.04 -0.29
CA VAL A 294 -8.80 11.83 -1.00
C VAL A 294 -8.84 10.64 -0.03
N SER A 295 -7.90 10.59 0.91
CA SER A 295 -7.68 9.49 1.82
C SER A 295 -7.55 10.03 3.25
N PRO A 296 -8.64 10.03 4.05
CA PRO A 296 -8.64 10.64 5.37
C PRO A 296 -7.64 9.97 6.33
N ARG A 297 -7.20 8.74 6.03
CA ARG A 297 -6.13 8.04 6.76
C ARG A 297 -4.77 8.75 6.70
N SER A 298 -4.56 9.64 5.74
CA SER A 298 -3.33 10.41 5.60
C SER A 298 -3.51 11.75 6.30
N LEU A 299 -3.04 11.85 7.53
CA LEU A 299 -3.19 13.09 8.32
C LEU A 299 -2.29 14.18 7.73
N HIS A 300 -2.89 15.29 7.30
CA HIS A 300 -2.23 16.41 6.60
C HIS A 300 -0.88 16.82 7.22
N ASN A 301 -0.89 17.12 8.53
CA ASN A 301 0.29 17.61 9.26
C ASN A 301 1.38 16.56 9.53
N GLU A 302 1.11 15.27 9.33
CA GLU A 302 2.08 14.19 9.55
C GLU A 302 2.55 13.54 8.24
N TYR A 303 1.68 13.52 7.24
CA TYR A 303 1.94 12.92 5.94
C TYR A 303 2.78 13.83 5.05
N TYR A 304 2.38 15.09 4.86
CA TYR A 304 3.05 16.00 3.93
C TYR A 304 4.50 16.31 4.28
N PRO A 305 4.89 16.51 5.55
CA PRO A 305 6.29 16.69 5.90
C PRO A 305 7.16 15.50 5.49
N GLN A 306 6.67 14.26 5.67
CA GLN A 306 7.41 13.05 5.29
C GLN A 306 7.46 12.86 3.76
N TRP A 307 6.36 13.17 3.06
CA TRP A 307 6.35 13.21 1.61
C TRP A 307 7.40 14.19 1.07
N MET A 308 7.42 15.43 1.57
CA MET A 308 8.38 16.42 1.08
C MET A 308 9.81 16.10 1.48
N GLU A 309 10.04 15.58 2.69
CA GLU A 309 11.36 15.09 3.10
C GLU A 309 11.86 14.02 2.13
N TYR A 310 11.03 13.02 1.80
CA TYR A 310 11.36 11.99 0.82
C TYR A 310 11.72 12.59 -0.55
N ARG A 311 10.88 13.49 -1.07
CA ARG A 311 11.07 14.10 -2.39
C ARG A 311 12.33 14.96 -2.43
N PHE A 312 12.55 15.80 -1.41
CA PHE A 312 13.74 16.65 -1.29
C PHE A 312 15.00 15.82 -1.12
N LYS A 313 14.98 14.77 -0.29
CA LYS A 313 16.13 13.90 -0.11
C LYS A 313 16.53 13.22 -1.42
N ARG A 314 15.55 12.78 -2.22
CA ARG A 314 15.82 12.21 -3.54
C ARG A 314 16.46 13.23 -4.49
N ILE A 315 16.00 14.48 -4.49
CA ILE A 315 16.61 15.57 -5.27
C ILE A 315 18.05 15.83 -4.79
N GLU A 316 18.27 15.96 -3.48
CA GLU A 316 19.59 16.19 -2.88
C GLU A 316 20.58 15.11 -3.32
N ASP A 317 20.20 13.83 -3.21
CA ASP A 317 21.07 12.72 -3.56
C ASP A 317 21.40 12.69 -5.07
N ARG A 318 20.43 13.05 -5.93
CA ARG A 318 20.63 13.14 -7.38
C ARG A 318 21.56 14.31 -7.75
N LEU A 319 21.34 15.49 -7.18
CA LEU A 319 22.21 16.67 -7.37
C LEU A 319 23.63 16.39 -6.87
N ALA A 320 23.75 15.76 -5.70
CA ALA A 320 25.04 15.40 -5.12
C ALA A 320 25.81 14.42 -6.01
N ARG A 321 25.13 13.42 -6.61
CA ARG A 321 25.75 12.49 -7.57
C ARG A 321 26.20 13.23 -8.83
N LYS A 322 25.32 14.00 -9.48
CA LYS A 322 25.67 14.68 -10.73
C LYS A 322 26.81 15.67 -10.53
N ARG A 323 26.83 16.41 -9.41
CA ARG A 323 27.95 17.29 -9.05
C ARG A 323 29.28 16.52 -8.96
N LYS A 324 29.31 15.39 -8.24
CA LYS A 324 30.52 14.56 -8.11
C LYS A 324 30.98 14.02 -9.46
N GLU A 325 30.04 13.60 -10.30
CA GLU A 325 30.31 13.11 -11.65
C GLU A 325 30.93 14.19 -12.55
N LEU A 326 30.38 15.42 -12.54
CA LEU A 326 30.88 16.55 -13.33
C LEU A 326 32.32 16.92 -12.95
N ILE A 327 32.60 17.06 -11.66
CA ILE A 327 33.97 17.38 -11.18
C ILE A 327 34.94 16.27 -11.56
N ARG A 328 34.57 15.01 -11.30
CA ARG A 328 35.41 13.86 -11.67
C ARG A 328 35.68 13.83 -13.18
N ASN A 329 34.67 14.04 -14.02
CA ASN A 329 34.84 14.02 -15.48
C ASN A 329 35.78 15.15 -15.95
N SER A 330 35.65 16.35 -15.37
CA SER A 330 36.55 17.49 -15.62
C SER A 330 38.00 17.19 -15.24
N GLU A 331 38.24 16.64 -14.04
CA GLU A 331 39.58 16.25 -13.56
C GLU A 331 40.25 15.19 -14.45
N HIS A 332 39.46 14.36 -15.13
CA HIS A 332 39.94 13.34 -16.08
C HIS A 332 40.00 13.86 -17.53
N GLY A 333 39.83 15.16 -17.76
CA GLY A 333 39.93 15.79 -19.09
C GLY A 333 38.82 15.37 -20.06
N LYS A 334 37.69 14.86 -19.57
CA LYS A 334 36.54 14.56 -20.43
C LYS A 334 35.88 15.85 -20.92
N ILE A 335 35.30 15.79 -22.11
CA ILE A 335 34.52 16.89 -22.70
C ILE A 335 33.28 17.14 -21.83
N PHE A 336 32.93 18.41 -21.64
CA PHE A 336 31.72 18.80 -20.95
C PHE A 336 30.49 18.63 -21.85
N GLU A 337 29.67 17.62 -21.55
CA GLU A 337 28.43 17.32 -22.27
C GLU A 337 27.32 18.29 -21.83
N GLN A 338 27.29 19.50 -22.40
CA GLN A 338 26.35 20.55 -22.00
C GLN A 338 24.88 20.11 -22.09
N LEU A 339 24.50 19.37 -23.14
CA LEU A 339 23.12 18.91 -23.34
C LEU A 339 22.68 17.95 -22.24
N GLU A 340 23.54 17.02 -21.82
CA GLU A 340 23.26 16.07 -20.73
C GLU A 340 22.99 16.80 -19.40
N VAL A 341 23.71 17.90 -19.15
CA VAL A 341 23.50 18.73 -17.96
C VAL A 341 22.19 19.51 -18.03
N VAL A 342 21.81 20.01 -19.21
CA VAL A 342 20.50 20.66 -19.41
C VAL A 342 19.37 19.67 -19.14
N GLU A 343 19.43 18.48 -19.76
CA GLU A 343 18.42 17.42 -19.58
C GLU A 343 18.29 17.01 -18.10
N PHE A 344 19.41 16.87 -17.40
CA PHE A 344 19.40 16.59 -15.96
C PHE A 344 18.73 17.71 -15.15
N CYS A 345 19.02 18.98 -15.44
CA CYS A 345 18.41 20.11 -14.75
C CYS A 345 16.90 20.19 -15.01
N GLU A 346 16.47 19.95 -16.25
CA GLU A 346 15.05 19.88 -16.61
C GLU A 346 14.34 18.75 -15.88
N ASP A 347 14.95 17.56 -15.80
CA ASP A 347 14.37 16.44 -15.06
C ASP A 347 14.24 16.74 -13.55
N ILE A 348 15.25 17.35 -12.92
CA ILE A 348 15.16 17.79 -11.51
C ILE A 348 14.03 18.82 -11.33
N SER A 349 13.92 19.80 -12.24
CA SER A 349 12.86 20.81 -12.22
C SER A 349 11.46 20.18 -12.34
N ASN A 350 11.31 19.22 -13.25
CA ASN A 350 10.07 18.47 -13.46
C ASN A 350 9.72 17.63 -12.23
N TYR A 351 10.69 16.94 -11.64
CA TYR A 351 10.49 16.12 -10.44
C TYR A 351 10.07 16.98 -9.24
N LEU A 352 10.71 18.15 -9.05
CA LEU A 352 10.34 19.10 -8.00
C LEU A 352 8.92 19.62 -8.22
N SER A 353 8.58 20.05 -9.44
CA SER A 353 7.23 20.51 -9.80
C SER A 353 6.18 19.44 -9.47
N LYS A 354 6.38 18.20 -9.92
CA LYS A 354 5.50 17.07 -9.60
C LYS A 354 5.34 16.80 -8.10
N SER A 355 6.31 17.19 -7.26
CA SER A 355 6.27 16.91 -5.82
C SER A 355 5.18 17.69 -5.08
N TRP A 356 4.87 18.91 -5.52
CA TRP A 356 3.85 19.76 -4.90
C TRP A 356 2.61 19.95 -5.78
N ASN A 357 2.69 19.62 -7.07
CA ASN A 357 1.58 19.79 -8.00
C ASN A 357 0.31 19.10 -7.52
N GLU A 358 0.39 17.99 -6.78
CA GLU A 358 -0.77 17.26 -6.26
C GLU A 358 -1.21 17.72 -4.84
N PHE A 359 -0.72 18.85 -4.32
CA PHE A 359 -1.10 19.34 -2.98
C PHE A 359 -2.47 19.98 -2.98
N GLU A 360 -3.24 19.87 -1.90
CA GLU A 360 -4.61 20.41 -1.86
C GLU A 360 -4.73 21.91 -2.13
N SER A 361 -3.68 22.69 -1.86
CA SER A 361 -3.63 24.12 -2.11
C SER A 361 -3.35 24.50 -3.57
N VAL A 362 -2.98 23.52 -4.39
CA VAL A 362 -2.48 23.73 -5.75
C VAL A 362 -3.47 23.22 -6.79
N VAL A 363 -3.96 21.99 -6.62
CA VAL A 363 -5.00 21.47 -7.53
C VAL A 363 -6.36 21.79 -6.96
N ASP A 364 -7.00 22.79 -7.57
CA ASP A 364 -8.46 22.88 -7.55
C ASP A 364 -9.02 21.90 -8.59
N ASN A 365 -9.94 21.03 -8.16
CA ASN A 365 -10.85 20.30 -9.05
C ASN A 365 -10.30 19.18 -9.94
N GLU A 366 -9.20 18.48 -9.59
CA GLU A 366 -9.07 17.11 -10.13
C GLU A 366 -10.16 16.24 -9.52
N ILE A 367 -11.12 15.84 -10.35
CA ILE A 367 -12.17 14.91 -9.97
C ILE A 367 -11.49 13.58 -9.66
N PHE A 368 -11.53 13.18 -8.40
CA PHE A 368 -11.25 11.79 -8.04
C PHE A 368 -12.50 10.94 -8.39
N PRO A 369 -12.35 9.77 -9.03
CA PRO A 369 -11.09 9.15 -9.48
C PRO A 369 -10.53 9.81 -10.75
N PRO A 370 -9.20 9.87 -10.91
CA PRO A 370 -8.58 10.41 -12.12
C PRO A 370 -8.97 9.59 -13.36
N LYS A 371 -9.08 10.25 -14.51
CA LYS A 371 -9.44 9.60 -15.79
C LYS A 371 -8.62 8.34 -16.09
N ILE A 372 -7.34 8.34 -15.69
CA ILE A 372 -6.44 7.21 -15.92
C ILE A 372 -6.93 5.89 -15.32
N PHE A 373 -7.76 5.92 -14.27
CA PHE A 373 -8.32 4.71 -13.65
C PHE A 373 -9.34 4.01 -14.57
N SER A 374 -10.00 4.75 -15.45
CA SER A 374 -10.92 4.20 -16.45
C SER A 374 -10.33 4.09 -17.86
N THR A 375 -9.16 4.69 -18.13
CA THR A 375 -8.49 4.58 -19.43
C THR A 375 -8.03 3.14 -19.69
N PRO A 376 -8.45 2.50 -20.79
CA PRO A 376 -7.97 1.17 -21.19
C PRO A 376 -6.47 1.15 -21.57
N TYR A 377 -5.79 0.01 -21.38
CA TYR A 377 -4.37 -0.14 -21.71
C TYR A 377 -4.01 0.17 -23.18
N ASN A 378 -4.89 -0.13 -24.13
CA ASN A 378 -4.65 0.16 -25.55
C ASN A 378 -4.69 1.67 -25.89
N GLU A 379 -5.32 2.49 -25.05
CA GLU A 379 -5.41 3.95 -25.14
C GLU A 379 -4.29 4.68 -24.36
N LEU A 380 -3.43 3.93 -23.65
CA LEU A 380 -2.24 4.49 -23.00
C LEU A 380 -1.11 4.81 -24.00
#